data_AF-A0A1X9XVF1-F1
#
_entry.id   AF-A0A1X9XVF1-F1
#
_cell.length_a   1.000
_cell.length_b   1.000
_cell.length_c   1.000
_cell.angle_alpha   90.00
_cell.angle_beta   90.00
_cell.angle_gamma   90.00
#
_symmetry.space_group_name_H-M   'P 1'
#
loop_
_entity.id
_entity.type
_entity.pdbx_description
1 polymer ?
#
loop_
_entity_poly.entity_id
_entity_poly.type
_entity_poly.pdbx_seq_one_letter_code
_entity_poly.pdbx_strand_id
1 'polypeptide(L)'
;NVKETGQILLVDYSDIKNLRTTTIEGAKFLHDGGWDITKRYFLVAANASHKIAAVDTKTGKLAALVDTKKIPHPGRGANFFHP
;
A
#
# COMPACT_ATOMS: atom_id res chain seq x y z
N ASN A 1 -6.88 13.90 -5.85
CA ASN A 1 -5.82 12.98 -6.33
C ASN A 1 -5.56 12.00 -5.18
N VAL A 2 -5.41 10.71 -5.48
CA VAL A 2 -5.50 9.59 -4.50
C VAL A 2 -4.34 9.63 -3.49
N LYS A 3 -3.21 10.18 -3.94
CA LYS A 3 -1.99 10.44 -3.15
C LYS A 3 -2.24 11.38 -1.96
N GLU A 4 -2.97 12.46 -2.18
CA GLU A 4 -3.21 13.52 -1.21
C GLU A 4 -4.30 13.12 -0.21
N THR A 5 -5.24 12.26 -0.61
CA THR A 5 -6.27 11.70 0.28
C THR A 5 -5.76 10.52 1.09
N GLY A 6 -4.65 9.89 0.71
CA GLY A 6 -4.09 8.73 1.40
C GLY A 6 -4.89 7.45 1.19
N GLN A 7 -5.58 7.35 0.06
CA GLN A 7 -6.43 6.21 -0.28
C GLN A 7 -5.65 5.21 -1.12
N ILE A 8 -5.91 3.91 -0.91
CA ILE A 8 -5.42 2.82 -1.74
C ILE A 8 -6.64 2.19 -2.39
N LEU A 9 -6.63 2.06 -3.72
CA LEU A 9 -7.72 1.48 -4.49
C LEU A 9 -7.32 0.08 -4.95
N LEU A 10 -8.03 -0.94 -4.47
CA LEU A 10 -8.01 -2.26 -5.09
C LEU A 10 -9.10 -2.28 -6.16
N VAL A 11 -8.70 -2.42 -7.43
CA VAL A 11 -9.62 -2.38 -8.57
C VAL A 11 -9.69 -3.78 -9.18
N ASP A 12 -10.88 -4.35 -9.18
CA ASP A 12 -11.17 -5.59 -9.90
C ASP A 12 -11.48 -5.25 -11.37
N TYR A 13 -10.63 -5.73 -12.26
CA TYR A 13 -10.71 -5.50 -13.69
C TYR A 13 -11.27 -6.70 -14.46
N SER A 14 -11.85 -7.71 -13.79
CA SER A 14 -12.46 -8.86 -14.47
C SER A 14 -13.66 -8.48 -15.33
N ASP A 15 -14.37 -7.41 -14.96
CA ASP A 15 -15.47 -6.82 -15.71
C ASP A 15 -15.34 -5.29 -15.73
N ILE A 16 -14.75 -4.77 -16.81
CA ILE A 16 -14.53 -3.33 -16.98
C ILE A 16 -15.83 -2.54 -17.21
N LYS A 17 -16.97 -3.20 -17.50
CA LYS A 17 -18.28 -2.54 -17.62
C LYS A 17 -18.92 -2.34 -16.25
N ASN A 18 -18.62 -3.22 -15.29
CA ASN A 18 -19.15 -3.22 -13.93
C ASN A 18 -18.01 -3.22 -12.90
N LEU A 19 -17.17 -2.18 -12.94
CA LEU A 19 -15.98 -2.08 -12.09
C LEU A 19 -16.32 -2.21 -10.60
N ARG A 20 -15.62 -3.11 -9.92
CA ARG A 20 -15.66 -3.24 -8.47
C ARG A 20 -14.39 -2.66 -7.89
N THR A 21 -14.53 -1.77 -6.92
CA THR A 21 -13.39 -1.16 -6.24
C THR A 21 -13.54 -1.28 -4.73
N THR A 22 -12.41 -1.49 -4.05
CA THR A 22 -12.31 -1.37 -2.60
C THR A 22 -11.39 -0.21 -2.28
N THR A 23 -11.94 0.80 -1.59
CA THR A 23 -11.17 1.94 -1.09
C THR A 23 -10.68 1.63 0.31
N ILE A 24 -9.36 1.69 0.50
CA ILE A 24 -8.71 1.43 1.77
C ILE A 24 -8.04 2.72 2.22
N GLU A 25 -8.35 3.15 3.44
CA GLU A 25 -7.70 4.30 4.06
C GLU A 25 -6.32 3.87 4.58
N GLY A 26 -5.26 4.57 4.12
CA GLY A 26 -3.90 4.39 4.57
C GLY A 26 -3.44 5.61 5.37
N ALA A 27 -2.49 6.35 4.81
CA ALA A 27 -2.04 7.64 5.35
C ALA A 27 -1.79 8.61 4.19
N LYS A 28 -1.91 9.91 4.44
CA LYS A 28 -1.71 10.94 3.40
C LYS A 28 -0.30 10.86 2.80
N PHE A 29 -0.18 11.30 1.55
CA PHE A 29 1.09 11.35 0.82
C PHE A 29 1.67 9.98 0.45
N LEU A 30 0.80 9.06 0.02
CA LEU A 30 1.22 7.80 -0.59
C LEU A 30 2.10 8.06 -1.82
N HIS A 31 3.17 7.28 -1.98
CA HIS A 31 4.19 7.55 -3.00
C HIS A 31 4.60 6.27 -3.76
N ASP A 32 5.47 5.47 -3.17
CA ASP A 32 6.08 4.28 -3.77
C ASP A 32 5.96 3.07 -2.83
N GLY A 33 5.98 1.87 -3.39
CA GLY A 33 5.71 0.65 -2.66
C GLY A 33 5.90 -0.61 -3.49
N GLY A 34 5.86 -1.75 -2.81
CA GLY A 34 6.03 -3.05 -3.43
C GLY A 34 5.36 -4.18 -2.66
N TRP A 35 5.41 -5.35 -3.27
CA TRP A 35 4.85 -6.56 -2.70
C TRP A 35 5.82 -7.22 -1.74
N ASP A 36 5.28 -7.84 -0.69
CA ASP A 36 6.02 -8.81 0.09
C ASP A 36 6.38 -10.05 -0.76
N ILE A 37 7.27 -10.90 -0.25
CA ILE A 37 7.72 -12.10 -0.97
C ILE A 37 6.57 -13.06 -1.31
N THR A 38 5.51 -13.12 -0.49
CA THR A 38 4.34 -13.98 -0.73
C THR A 38 3.36 -13.38 -1.73
N LYS A 39 3.54 -12.11 -2.11
CA LYS A 39 2.63 -11.31 -2.95
C LYS A 39 1.22 -11.21 -2.39
N ARG A 40 1.06 -11.31 -1.07
CA ARG A 40 -0.22 -11.14 -0.38
C ARG A 40 -0.37 -9.74 0.19
N TYR A 41 0.74 -9.14 0.64
CA TYR A 41 0.73 -7.83 1.25
C TYR A 41 1.36 -6.82 0.29
N PHE A 42 0.66 -5.72 0.09
CA PHE A 42 1.20 -4.56 -0.60
C PHE A 42 1.64 -3.52 0.43
N LEU A 43 2.93 -3.17 0.42
CA LEU A 43 3.53 -2.20 1.33
C LEU A 43 3.81 -0.91 0.56
N VAL A 44 3.23 0.20 1.00
CA VAL A 44 3.35 1.50 0.34
C VAL A 44 3.75 2.59 1.33
N ALA A 45 4.70 3.44 0.92
CA ALA A 45 5.18 4.56 1.71
C ALA A 45 4.22 5.74 1.65
N ALA A 46 3.78 6.19 2.81
CA ALA A 46 3.18 7.50 3.05
C ALA A 46 4.30 8.46 3.46
N ASN A 47 5.08 8.93 2.48
CA ASN A 47 6.44 9.42 2.73
C ASN A 47 6.49 10.66 3.64
N ALA A 48 5.70 11.68 3.36
CA ALA A 48 5.63 12.90 4.15
C ALA A 48 4.93 12.67 5.50
N SER A 49 4.25 11.55 5.68
CA SER A 49 3.71 11.09 6.96
C SER A 49 4.65 10.14 7.74
N HIS A 50 5.81 9.79 7.17
CA HIS A 50 6.84 8.94 7.79
C HIS A 50 6.29 7.56 8.20
N LYS A 51 5.45 6.97 7.34
CA LYS A 51 4.79 5.69 7.58
C LYS A 51 4.85 4.78 6.37
N ILE A 52 4.72 3.47 6.60
CA ILE A 52 4.37 2.47 5.60
C ILE A 52 2.96 1.95 5.90
N ALA A 53 2.07 1.98 4.91
CA ALA A 53 0.79 1.28 4.96
C ALA A 53 0.95 -0.12 4.35
N ALA A 54 0.59 -1.15 5.11
CA ALA A 54 0.56 -2.53 4.65
C ALA A 54 -0.90 -2.94 4.40
N VAL A 55 -1.21 -3.40 3.19
CA VAL A 55 -2.55 -3.82 2.76
C VAL A 55 -2.57 -5.32 2.53
N ASP A 56 -3.48 -6.05 3.17
CA ASP A 56 -3.76 -7.44 2.82
C ASP A 56 -4.68 -7.48 1.59
N THR A 57 -4.14 -7.90 0.45
CA THR A 57 -4.86 -7.88 -0.82
C THR A 57 -5.80 -9.07 -0.97
N LYS A 58 -5.66 -10.10 -0.13
CA LYS A 58 -6.62 -11.21 -0.08
C LYS A 58 -7.91 -10.80 0.60
N THR A 59 -7.83 -10.02 1.68
CA THR A 59 -9.02 -9.55 2.41
C THR A 59 -9.49 -8.17 1.98
N GLY A 60 -8.67 -7.44 1.22
CA GLY A 60 -8.95 -6.07 0.80
C GLY A 60 -8.98 -5.07 1.96
N LYS A 61 -8.09 -5.23 2.94
CA LYS A 61 -8.09 -4.42 4.18
C LYS A 61 -6.70 -3.92 4.52
N LEU A 62 -6.64 -2.78 5.22
CA LEU A 62 -5.42 -2.30 5.85
C LEU A 62 -5.00 -3.31 6.94
N ALA A 63 -3.80 -3.87 6.79
CA ALA A 63 -3.23 -4.80 7.75
C ALA A 63 -2.46 -4.07 8.86
N ALA A 64 -1.73 -3.00 8.51
CA ALA A 64 -0.98 -2.20 9.47
C ALA A 64 -0.63 -0.81 8.92
N LEU A 65 -0.42 0.14 9.83
CA LEU A 65 0.29 1.40 9.59
C LEU A 65 1.53 1.42 10.47
N VAL A 66 2.71 1.39 9.85
CA VAL A 66 4.00 1.23 10.51
C VAL A 66 4.76 2.55 10.48
N ASP A 67 5.21 3.02 11.64
CA ASP A 67 6.08 4.20 11.73
C ASP A 67 7.48 3.92 11.21
N THR A 68 8.06 4.89 10.50
CA THR A 68 9.43 4.81 9.98
C THR A 68 10.24 6.05 10.32
N LYS A 69 11.51 6.04 9.90
CA LYS A 69 12.30 7.27 9.81
C LYS A 69 11.70 8.24 8.80
N LYS A 70 12.21 9.47 8.82
CA LYS A 70 11.76 10.59 7.98
C LYS A 70 11.83 10.24 6.49
N ILE A 71 10.73 10.49 5.78
CA ILE A 71 10.56 10.40 4.32
C ILE A 71 11.06 9.05 3.77
N PRO A 72 10.38 7.94 4.10
CA PRO A 72 10.70 6.64 3.50
C PRO A 72 10.47 6.70 1.98
N HIS A 73 11.39 6.10 1.22
CA HIS A 73 11.34 6.04 -0.24
C HIS A 73 11.87 4.69 -0.74
N PRO A 74 11.12 3.60 -0.55
CA PRO A 74 11.61 2.23 -0.76
C PRO A 74 11.77 1.83 -2.23
N GLY A 75 11.27 2.60 -3.20
CA GLY A 75 11.01 2.10 -4.54
C GLY A 75 10.01 0.95 -4.48
N ARG A 76 10.43 -0.26 -4.89
CA ARG A 76 9.64 -1.50 -4.69
C ARG A 76 10.01 -2.25 -3.41
N GLY A 77 10.92 -1.73 -2.60
CA GLY A 77 11.46 -2.39 -1.41
C GLY A 77 12.42 -3.53 -1.73
N ALA A 78 12.85 -4.22 -0.68
CA ALA A 78 13.72 -5.39 -0.75
C ALA A 78 13.21 -6.46 0.23
N ASN A 79 12.91 -7.65 -0.30
CA ASN A 79 12.47 -8.79 0.50
C ASN A 79 13.65 -9.75 0.69
N PHE A 80 13.92 -10.15 1.93
CA PHE A 80 14.92 -11.16 2.27
C PHE A 80 14.55 -11.81 3.61
N PHE A 81 15.03 -13.04 3.82
CA PHE A 81 14.93 -13.69 5.13
C PHE A 81 16.09 -13.21 5.99
N HIS A 82 15.78 -12.52 7.09
CA HIS A 82 16.78 -12.17 8.08
C HIS A 82 17.18 -13.42 8.88
N PRO A 83 18.48 -13.66 9.16
CA PRO A 83 18.95 -14.77 9.98
C PRO A 83 18.46 -14.71 11.44
#